data_AF-A0A914MM05-F1
#
_entry.id   AF-A0A914MM05-F1
#
_cell.length_a   1.000
_cell.length_b   1.000
_cell.length_c   1.000
_cell.angle_alpha   90.00
_cell.angle_beta   90.00
_cell.angle_gamma   90.00
#
_symmetry.space_group_name_H-M   'P 1'
#
loop_
_entity.id
_entity.type
_entity.pdbx_description
1 polymer ?
#
loop_
_entity_poly.entity_id
_entity_poly.type
_entity_poly.pdbx_seq_one_letter_code
_entity_poly.pdbx_strand_id
1 'polypeptide(L)'
;MSVISRIRSLPVTSSTSTLQTLCFVQIVPHRYLTYDHLPVPPPAKIQMKPPPNEKGHFHYERCWSRDKRYKPQINSNTTFRFLFHNLEHDFELWPILFLFSISCSLVLIIGFYATRRIEIWYDRSTRIPPWDWSRIREDYWKYPTQIYDPYGYSHQRLFIMEKLQDKLLEAARERGTRT
;
A
#
# COMPACT_ATOMS: atom_id res chain seq x y z
N MET A 1 12.24 16.36 28.69
CA MET A 1 11.18 15.33 28.55
C MET A 1 11.05 14.96 27.08
N SER A 2 11.42 13.73 26.71
CA SER A 2 11.42 13.25 25.32
C SER A 2 10.00 13.01 24.79
N VAL A 3 9.76 13.27 23.51
CA VAL A 3 8.50 13.05 22.75
C VAL A 3 7.92 11.65 23.00
N ILE A 4 8.78 10.67 23.26
CA ILE A 4 8.45 9.27 23.54
C ILE A 4 7.66 9.10 24.85
N SER A 5 7.96 9.90 25.88
CA SER A 5 7.23 9.87 27.16
C SER A 5 5.78 10.35 27.04
N ARG A 6 5.51 11.21 26.05
CA ARG A 6 4.18 11.75 25.76
C ARG A 6 3.33 10.77 24.95
N ILE A 7 3.93 9.90 24.16
CA ILE A 7 3.21 8.88 23.36
C ILE A 7 2.78 7.70 24.25
N ARG A 8 3.59 7.33 25.25
CA ARG A 8 3.29 6.22 26.17
C ARG A 8 2.14 6.52 27.15
N SER A 9 1.76 7.78 27.30
CA SER A 9 0.67 8.24 28.19
C SER A 9 -0.67 8.47 27.47
N LEU A 10 -0.76 8.17 26.17
CA LEU A 10 -2.01 8.33 25.43
C LEU A 10 -2.97 7.17 25.74
N PRO A 11 -4.22 7.45 26.16
CA PRO A 11 -5.20 6.42 26.48
C PRO A 11 -5.54 5.56 25.26
N VAL A 12 -5.69 4.25 25.49
CA VAL A 12 -5.98 3.18 24.51
C VAL A 12 -7.43 3.24 24.00
N THR A 13 -7.92 4.44 23.69
CA THR A 13 -9.32 4.68 23.29
C THR A 13 -9.40 5.48 21.99
N SER A 14 -8.44 5.32 21.07
CA SER A 14 -8.46 6.01 19.78
C SER A 14 -8.58 5.03 18.60
N SER A 15 -9.60 5.29 17.78
CA SER A 15 -9.82 4.94 16.37
C SER A 15 -8.93 3.86 15.73
N THR A 16 -9.53 2.92 15.01
CA THR A 16 -8.83 1.89 14.21
C THR A 16 -7.79 2.46 13.25
N SER A 17 -7.97 3.70 12.76
CA SER A 17 -6.99 4.40 11.91
C SER A 17 -5.73 4.83 12.66
N THR A 18 -5.83 5.20 13.94
CA THR A 18 -4.68 5.63 14.76
C THR A 18 -3.83 4.46 15.25
N LEU A 19 -4.43 3.30 15.47
CA LEU A 19 -3.70 2.08 15.81
C LEU A 19 -2.84 1.57 14.63
N GLN A 20 -3.36 1.65 13.40
CA GLN A 20 -2.60 1.26 12.22
C GLN A 20 -1.41 2.19 11.94
N THR A 21 -1.57 3.51 12.12
CA THR A 21 -0.45 4.46 11.98
C THR A 21 0.61 4.26 13.07
N LEU A 22 0.21 3.95 14.31
CA LEU A 22 1.13 3.61 15.39
C LEU A 22 1.90 2.31 15.12
N CYS A 23 1.25 1.27 14.56
CA CYS A 23 1.94 0.04 14.18
C CYS A 23 2.96 0.24 13.06
N PHE A 24 2.64 1.01 12.00
CA PHE A 24 3.57 1.27 10.90
C PHE A 24 4.78 2.11 11.35
N VAL A 25 4.56 3.11 12.22
CA VAL A 25 5.65 3.94 12.77
C VAL A 25 6.50 3.16 13.78
N GLN A 26 5.97 2.12 14.42
CA GLN A 26 6.74 1.29 15.36
C GLN A 26 7.56 0.19 14.67
N ILE A 27 7.07 -0.42 13.59
CA ILE A 27 7.69 -1.65 13.04
C ILE A 27 8.90 -1.34 12.15
N VAL A 28 8.89 -0.25 11.37
CA VAL A 28 9.96 0.05 10.40
C VAL A 28 11.24 0.63 11.04
N PRO A 29 11.19 1.59 11.98
CA PRO A 29 12.39 2.11 12.61
C PRO A 29 12.85 1.27 13.82
N HIS A 30 12.09 0.27 14.27
CA HIS A 30 12.42 -0.44 15.51
C HIS A 30 13.85 -0.95 15.47
N ARG A 31 14.29 -1.65 14.42
CA ARG A 31 15.62 -2.27 14.42
C ARG A 31 16.78 -1.27 14.35
N TYR A 32 16.64 -0.15 13.65
CA TYR A 32 17.70 0.87 13.58
C TYR A 32 17.87 1.57 14.93
N LEU A 33 16.77 1.88 15.63
CA LEU A 33 16.82 2.52 16.94
C LEU A 33 17.06 1.52 18.10
N THR A 34 16.94 0.21 17.87
CA THR A 34 17.10 -0.82 18.92
C THR A 34 18.56 -1.07 19.28
N TYR A 35 19.53 -0.75 18.43
CA TYR A 35 20.94 -1.11 18.69
C TYR A 35 21.88 0.06 18.93
N ASP A 36 21.39 1.30 18.86
CA ASP A 36 22.23 2.49 19.05
C ASP A 36 22.67 2.70 20.51
N HIS A 37 21.94 2.12 21.47
CA HIS A 37 22.29 2.17 22.89
C HIS A 37 23.25 1.04 23.31
N LEU A 38 23.51 0.06 22.44
CA LEU A 38 24.39 -1.05 22.77
C LEU A 38 25.86 -0.66 22.58
N PRO A 39 26.75 -1.02 23.53
CA PRO A 39 28.16 -0.74 23.40
C PRO A 39 28.80 -1.56 22.28
N VAL A 40 29.87 -1.02 21.70
CA VAL A 40 30.79 -1.76 20.83
C VAL A 40 31.81 -2.45 21.74
N PRO A 41 32.10 -3.75 21.54
CA PRO A 41 33.06 -4.45 22.39
C PRO A 41 34.47 -3.89 22.21
N PRO A 42 35.32 -3.98 23.24
CA PRO A 42 36.72 -3.57 23.13
C PRO A 42 37.46 -4.43 22.10
N PRO A 43 38.52 -3.89 21.46
CA PRO A 43 39.31 -4.64 20.50
C PRO A 43 39.92 -5.90 21.12
N ALA A 44 40.16 -6.92 20.29
CA ALA A 44 40.72 -8.17 20.75
C ALA A 44 42.06 -7.96 21.48
N LYS A 45 42.23 -8.64 22.62
CA LYS A 45 43.46 -8.56 23.43
C LYS A 45 44.72 -8.94 22.64
N ILE A 46 44.57 -9.84 21.67
CA ILE A 46 45.66 -10.28 20.79
C ILE A 46 45.25 -9.91 19.37
N GLN A 47 45.99 -8.98 18.78
CA GLN A 47 45.88 -8.65 17.36
C GLN A 47 46.98 -9.40 16.62
N MET A 48 46.58 -10.19 15.63
CA MET A 48 47.52 -10.85 14.74
C MET A 48 48.17 -9.79 13.85
N LYS A 49 49.49 -9.71 13.90
CA LYS A 49 50.26 -8.86 12.98
C LYS A 49 50.45 -9.62 11.67
N PRO A 50 50.48 -8.93 10.52
CA PRO A 50 50.82 -9.57 9.26
C PRO A 50 52.22 -10.20 9.36
N PRO A 51 52.46 -11.33 8.66
CA PRO A 51 53.78 -11.93 8.62
C PRO A 51 54.81 -10.93 8.10
N PRO A 52 56.03 -10.90 8.67
CA PRO A 52 57.00 -9.84 8.40
C PRO A 52 57.47 -9.75 6.94
N ASN A 53 57.28 -10.82 6.16
CA ASN A 53 57.70 -10.90 4.74
C ASN A 53 56.63 -10.40 3.74
N GLU A 54 55.41 -10.10 4.17
CA GLU A 54 54.32 -9.70 3.27
C GLU A 54 53.81 -8.30 3.61
N LYS A 55 53.71 -7.44 2.59
CA LYS A 55 53.07 -6.13 2.73
C LYS A 55 51.56 -6.31 2.53
N GLY A 56 50.79 -6.19 3.59
CA GLY A 56 49.32 -6.31 3.54
C GLY A 56 48.63 -5.71 4.75
N HIS A 57 47.34 -5.39 4.58
CA HIS A 57 46.46 -4.98 5.67
C HIS A 57 45.77 -6.22 6.25
N PHE A 58 46.16 -6.65 7.45
CA PHE A 58 45.50 -7.75 8.16
C PHE A 58 44.82 -7.19 9.41
N HIS A 59 43.50 -7.04 9.35
CA HIS A 59 42.68 -6.59 10.48
C HIS A 59 41.77 -7.73 10.91
N TYR A 60 42.19 -8.47 11.94
CA TYR A 60 41.38 -9.53 12.52
C TYR A 60 40.48 -8.97 13.62
N GLU A 61 39.18 -8.98 13.37
CA GLU A 61 38.15 -8.73 14.38
C GLU A 61 37.34 -10.01 14.64
N ARG A 62 36.91 -10.20 15.89
CA ARG A 62 35.96 -11.25 16.23
C ARG A 62 34.59 -10.88 15.65
N CYS A 63 33.87 -11.80 15.02
CA CYS A 63 32.46 -11.56 14.69
C CYS A 63 31.59 -11.61 15.97
N TRP A 64 31.11 -10.46 16.45
CA TRP A 64 30.16 -10.38 17.58
C TRP A 64 28.73 -10.03 17.16
N SER A 65 28.43 -10.07 15.86
CA SER A 65 27.10 -9.74 15.30
C SER A 65 25.96 -10.61 15.83
N ARG A 66 26.25 -11.81 16.31
CA ARG A 66 25.26 -12.75 16.87
C ARG A 66 25.06 -12.60 18.38
N ASP A 67 25.91 -11.81 19.06
CA ASP A 67 25.78 -11.56 20.49
C ASP A 67 24.82 -10.39 20.73
N LYS A 68 23.74 -10.65 21.50
CA LYS A 68 22.70 -9.65 21.79
C LYS A 68 23.18 -8.53 22.71
N ARG A 69 24.34 -8.70 23.37
CA ARG A 69 24.92 -7.72 24.30
C ARG A 69 25.55 -6.52 23.61
N TYR A 70 25.93 -6.67 22.35
CA TYR A 70 26.74 -5.70 21.61
C TYR A 70 26.02 -5.22 20.35
N LYS A 71 26.40 -4.03 19.87
CA LYS A 71 25.92 -3.53 18.58
C LYS A 71 26.39 -4.48 17.46
N PRO A 72 25.48 -4.96 16.58
CA PRO A 72 25.85 -5.89 15.53
C PRO A 72 26.81 -5.22 14.54
N GLN A 73 27.93 -5.87 14.27
CA GLN A 73 28.98 -5.38 13.36
C GLN A 73 28.52 -5.39 11.89
N ILE A 74 27.82 -6.46 11.50
CA ILE A 74 27.27 -6.61 10.15
C ILE A 74 25.84 -6.11 10.19
N ASN A 75 25.53 -5.16 9.33
CA ASN A 75 24.17 -4.73 9.14
C ASN A 75 23.34 -5.88 8.57
N SER A 76 22.26 -6.27 9.25
CA SER A 76 21.37 -7.31 8.74
C SER A 76 20.72 -6.87 7.43
N ASN A 77 20.59 -7.79 6.47
CA ASN A 77 19.79 -7.59 5.27
C ASN A 77 18.31 -7.52 5.65
N THR A 78 17.82 -6.33 6.00
CA THR A 78 16.38 -6.10 6.14
C THR A 78 15.77 -6.07 4.76
N THR A 79 14.52 -6.54 4.64
CA THR A 79 13.79 -6.52 3.37
C THR A 79 13.77 -5.12 2.75
N PHE A 80 13.58 -4.08 3.56
CA PHE A 80 13.67 -2.68 3.10
C PHE A 80 15.05 -2.30 2.57
N ARG A 81 16.13 -2.69 3.25
CA ARG A 81 17.48 -2.38 2.79
C ARG A 81 17.83 -3.15 1.51
N PHE A 82 17.47 -4.42 1.45
CA PHE A 82 17.62 -5.22 0.25
C PHE A 82 16.86 -4.62 -0.93
N LEU A 83 15.62 -4.18 -0.70
CA LEU A 83 14.74 -3.71 -1.77
C LEU A 83 15.01 -2.26 -2.19
N PHE A 84 15.52 -1.39 -1.31
CA PHE A 84 15.72 0.04 -1.63
C PHE A 84 17.19 0.52 -1.63
N HIS A 85 18.07 -0.05 -0.80
CA HIS A 85 19.46 0.42 -0.65
C HIS A 85 20.43 -0.32 -1.57
N ASN A 86 20.20 -1.61 -1.85
CA ASN A 86 21.07 -2.39 -2.73
C ASN A 86 20.71 -2.27 -4.22
N LEU A 87 19.65 -1.51 -4.55
CA LEU A 87 19.19 -1.27 -5.92
C LEU A 87 20.24 -0.66 -6.85
N GLU A 88 21.19 0.09 -6.28
CA GLU A 88 22.25 0.74 -7.05
C GLU A 88 23.31 -0.25 -7.55
N HIS A 89 23.51 -1.36 -6.83
CA HIS A 89 24.55 -2.35 -7.17
C HIS A 89 23.99 -3.55 -7.93
N ASP A 90 22.75 -3.94 -7.64
CA ASP A 90 22.13 -5.15 -8.18
C ASP A 90 21.23 -4.82 -9.38
N PHE A 91 21.84 -4.62 -10.55
CA PHE A 91 21.10 -4.27 -11.78
C PHE A 91 20.08 -5.33 -12.24
N GLU A 92 20.23 -6.57 -11.78
CA GLU A 92 19.33 -7.69 -12.08
C GLU A 92 17.92 -7.51 -11.50
N LEU A 93 17.75 -6.64 -10.49
CA LEU A 93 16.47 -6.40 -9.83
C LEU A 93 15.57 -5.41 -10.58
N TRP A 94 16.13 -4.54 -11.44
CA TRP A 94 15.36 -3.57 -12.22
C TRP A 94 14.24 -4.18 -13.07
N PRO A 95 14.46 -5.26 -13.86
CA PRO A 95 13.38 -5.85 -14.65
C PRO A 95 12.24 -6.40 -13.77
N ILE A 96 12.55 -6.96 -12.59
CA ILE A 96 11.55 -7.50 -11.67
C ILE A 96 10.70 -6.37 -11.08
N LEU A 97 11.34 -5.29 -10.63
CA LEU A 97 10.65 -4.12 -10.09
C LEU A 97 9.81 -3.40 -11.14
N PHE A 98 10.32 -3.32 -12.37
CA PHE A 98 9.57 -2.77 -13.50
C PHE A 98 8.32 -3.59 -13.80
N LEU A 99 8.45 -4.92 -13.87
CA LEU A 99 7.33 -5.83 -14.09
C LEU A 99 6.29 -5.73 -12.97
N PHE A 100 6.75 -5.63 -11.71
CA PHE A 100 5.88 -5.43 -10.56
C PHE A 100 5.12 -4.09 -10.65
N SER A 101 5.81 -3.00 -10.99
CA SER A 101 5.20 -1.68 -11.17
C SER A 101 4.12 -1.67 -12.27
N ILE A 102 4.39 -2.31 -13.41
CA ILE A 102 3.41 -2.47 -14.49
C ILE A 102 2.21 -3.30 -14.03
N SER A 103 2.45 -4.39 -13.31
CA SER A 103 1.36 -5.25 -12.82
C SER A 103 0.49 -4.52 -11.80
N CYS A 104 1.10 -3.79 -10.87
CA CYS A 104 0.38 -2.93 -9.92
C CYS A 104 -0.41 -1.83 -10.63
N SER A 105 0.16 -1.15 -11.63
CA SER A 105 -0.55 -0.10 -12.36
C SER A 105 -1.74 -0.66 -13.15
N LEU A 106 -1.61 -1.83 -13.79
CA LEU A 106 -2.72 -2.52 -14.46
C LEU A 106 -3.85 -2.86 -13.49
N VAL A 107 -3.53 -3.39 -12.30
CA VAL A 107 -4.55 -3.69 -11.28
C VAL A 107 -5.25 -2.42 -10.81
N LEU A 108 -4.52 -1.32 -10.60
CA LEU A 108 -5.12 -0.04 -10.22
C LEU A 108 -6.01 0.54 -11.32
N ILE A 109 -5.58 0.46 -12.58
CA ILE A 109 -6.37 0.89 -13.73
C ILE A 109 -7.65 0.05 -13.84
N ILE A 110 -7.55 -1.28 -13.78
CA ILE A 110 -8.71 -2.18 -13.83
C ILE A 110 -9.65 -1.91 -12.66
N GLY A 111 -9.12 -1.75 -11.44
CA GLY A 111 -9.90 -1.39 -10.26
C GLY A 111 -10.63 -0.06 -10.44
N PHE A 112 -9.94 0.96 -10.94
CA PHE A 112 -10.53 2.27 -11.23
C PHE A 112 -11.64 2.17 -12.28
N TYR A 113 -11.42 1.48 -13.40
CA TYR A 113 -12.45 1.27 -14.41
C TYR A 113 -13.63 0.45 -13.87
N ALA A 114 -13.37 -0.55 -13.02
CA ALA A 114 -14.42 -1.33 -12.38
C ALA A 114 -15.31 -0.43 -11.55
N THR A 115 -14.75 0.47 -10.71
CA THR A 115 -15.52 1.39 -9.86
C THR A 115 -16.44 2.35 -10.61
N ARG A 116 -16.20 2.59 -11.90
CA ARG A 116 -17.04 3.44 -12.74
C ARG A 116 -18.30 2.74 -13.26
N ARG A 117 -18.52 1.47 -12.93
CA ARG A 117 -19.75 0.75 -13.29
C ARG A 117 -20.94 1.24 -12.47
N ILE A 118 -22.08 1.29 -13.14
CA ILE A 118 -23.40 1.69 -12.63
C ILE A 118 -23.88 0.88 -11.40
N GLU A 119 -23.37 -0.35 -11.24
CA GLU A 119 -23.75 -1.28 -10.18
C GLU A 119 -23.07 -0.96 -8.84
N ILE A 120 -21.96 -0.23 -8.87
CA ILE A 120 -21.11 -0.08 -7.70
C ILE A 120 -21.62 1.07 -6.84
N TRP A 121 -22.04 0.71 -5.64
CA TRP A 121 -22.57 1.66 -4.67
C TRP A 121 -21.43 2.35 -3.91
N TYR A 122 -20.85 3.37 -4.54
CA TYR A 122 -19.75 4.14 -3.94
C TYR A 122 -20.25 5.04 -2.80
N ASP A 123 -21.35 5.77 -3.03
CA ASP A 123 -21.96 6.64 -2.03
C ASP A 123 -23.23 6.02 -1.43
N ARG A 124 -23.16 5.70 -0.13
CA ARG A 124 -24.26 5.14 0.67
C ARG A 124 -25.04 6.19 1.47
N SER A 125 -24.80 7.48 1.23
CA SER A 125 -25.49 8.58 1.92
C SER A 125 -27.02 8.58 1.68
N THR A 126 -27.45 8.16 0.49
CA THR A 126 -28.87 8.09 0.10
C THR A 126 -29.42 6.67 0.21
N ARG A 127 -30.70 6.52 0.58
CA ARG A 127 -31.40 5.21 0.59
C ARG A 127 -31.76 4.69 -0.80
N ILE A 128 -31.61 5.52 -1.83
CA ILE A 128 -31.92 5.18 -3.21
C ILE A 128 -30.76 4.32 -3.76
N PRO A 129 -31.04 3.11 -4.30
CA PRO A 129 -30.00 2.26 -4.84
C PRO A 129 -29.31 2.91 -6.05
N PRO A 130 -28.05 2.54 -6.36
CA PRO A 130 -27.30 3.16 -7.45
C PRO A 130 -27.95 2.88 -8.80
N TRP A 131 -28.54 1.69 -9.01
CA TRP A 131 -29.26 1.29 -10.23
C TRP A 131 -30.68 1.87 -10.35
N ASP A 132 -31.09 2.82 -9.49
CA ASP A 132 -32.41 3.44 -9.63
C ASP A 132 -32.50 4.28 -10.90
N TRP A 133 -33.59 4.07 -11.65
CA TRP A 133 -33.87 4.80 -12.88
C TRP A 133 -33.90 6.31 -12.66
N SER A 134 -34.45 6.79 -11.54
CA SER A 134 -34.50 8.23 -11.22
C SER A 134 -33.11 8.88 -11.15
N ARG A 135 -32.08 8.13 -10.75
CA ARG A 135 -30.71 8.62 -10.61
C ARG A 135 -29.94 8.53 -11.92
N ILE A 136 -30.13 7.47 -12.68
CA ILE A 136 -29.24 7.14 -13.79
C ILE A 136 -29.83 7.49 -15.16
N ARG A 137 -31.10 7.88 -15.25
CA ARG A 137 -31.77 8.25 -16.50
C ARG A 137 -30.92 9.12 -17.44
N GLU A 138 -30.15 10.06 -16.90
CA GLU A 138 -29.34 10.98 -17.68
C GLU A 138 -27.96 10.43 -18.08
N ASP A 139 -27.43 9.49 -17.29
CA ASP A 139 -26.04 9.05 -17.35
C ASP A 139 -25.86 7.57 -17.72
N TYR A 140 -26.94 6.77 -17.78
CA TYR A 140 -26.85 5.31 -17.92
C TYR A 140 -26.10 4.87 -19.17
N TRP A 141 -26.28 5.60 -20.27
CA TRP A 141 -25.66 5.36 -21.57
C TRP A 141 -24.24 5.93 -21.68
N LYS A 142 -23.77 6.69 -20.68
CA LYS A 142 -22.39 7.24 -20.62
C LYS A 142 -21.43 6.30 -19.89
N TYR A 143 -21.97 5.37 -19.09
CA TYR A 143 -21.15 4.44 -18.32
C TYR A 143 -20.67 3.27 -19.20
N PRO A 144 -19.37 2.92 -19.14
CA PRO A 144 -18.84 1.82 -19.91
C PRO A 144 -19.41 0.49 -19.39
N THR A 145 -20.14 -0.23 -20.24
CA THR A 145 -20.63 -1.58 -19.98
C THR A 145 -19.57 -2.64 -20.33
N GLN A 146 -18.81 -2.41 -21.40
CA GLN A 146 -17.74 -3.27 -21.88
C GLN A 146 -16.40 -2.54 -21.79
N ILE A 147 -15.32 -3.31 -21.59
CA ILE A 147 -13.94 -2.77 -21.54
C ILE A 147 -13.50 -2.30 -22.94
N TYR A 148 -13.99 -2.98 -23.99
CA TYR A 148 -13.63 -2.71 -25.37
C TYR A 148 -14.90 -2.71 -26.23
N ASP A 149 -15.36 -1.51 -26.59
CA ASP A 149 -16.45 -1.30 -27.55
C ASP A 149 -16.02 -0.20 -28.54
N PRO A 150 -15.30 -0.54 -29.61
CA PRO A 150 -14.76 0.43 -30.56
C PRO A 150 -15.84 1.13 -31.38
N TYR A 151 -17.02 0.52 -31.50
CA TYR A 151 -18.13 1.03 -32.32
C TYR A 151 -19.23 1.68 -31.49
N GLY A 152 -19.19 1.55 -30.15
CA GLY A 152 -20.12 2.20 -29.23
C GLY A 152 -21.53 1.64 -29.28
N TYR A 153 -21.73 0.43 -29.79
CA TYR A 153 -23.06 -0.19 -29.90
C TYR A 153 -23.73 -0.35 -28.53
N SER A 154 -22.94 -0.55 -27.48
CA SER A 154 -23.45 -0.71 -26.12
C SER A 154 -23.97 0.59 -25.48
N HIS A 155 -23.63 1.75 -26.05
CA HIS A 155 -24.00 3.08 -25.55
C HIS A 155 -25.17 3.69 -26.35
N GLN A 156 -25.84 2.90 -27.20
CA GLN A 156 -26.95 3.39 -28.00
C GLN A 156 -28.18 3.68 -27.12
N ARG A 157 -28.70 4.90 -27.26
CA ARG A 157 -29.85 5.38 -26.49
C ARG A 157 -31.15 4.79 -27.02
N LEU A 158 -31.98 4.23 -26.14
CA LEU A 158 -33.22 3.55 -26.48
C LEU A 158 -34.43 4.34 -25.97
N PHE A 159 -34.79 5.41 -26.68
CA PHE A 159 -35.84 6.36 -26.28
C PHE A 159 -37.18 5.71 -25.88
N ILE A 160 -37.57 4.62 -26.54
CA ILE A 160 -38.83 3.95 -26.23
C ILE A 160 -38.82 3.25 -24.86
N MET A 161 -37.68 2.65 -24.49
CA MET A 161 -37.52 2.04 -23.17
C MET A 161 -37.42 3.09 -22.07
N GLU A 162 -36.75 4.22 -22.33
CA GLU A 162 -36.70 5.33 -21.38
C GLU A 162 -38.10 5.84 -21.05
N LYS A 163 -38.92 6.09 -22.08
CA LYS A 163 -40.30 6.56 -21.90
C LYS A 163 -41.16 5.54 -21.15
N LEU A 164 -40.92 4.25 -21.35
CA LEU A 164 -41.60 3.19 -20.61
C LEU A 164 -41.20 3.18 -19.14
N GLN A 165 -39.90 3.27 -18.83
CA GLN A 165 -39.40 3.33 -17.46
C GLN A 165 -39.87 4.58 -16.72
N ASP A 166 -39.93 5.73 -17.39
CA ASP A 166 -40.48 6.96 -16.84
C ASP A 166 -41.93 6.77 -16.40
N LYS A 167 -42.77 6.17 -17.26
CA LYS A 167 -44.18 5.86 -16.95
C LYS A 167 -44.33 4.82 -15.84
N LEU A 168 -43.47 3.81 -15.79
CA LEU A 168 -43.48 2.82 -14.71
C LEU A 168 -43.13 3.45 -13.37
N LEU A 169 -42.20 4.41 -13.36
CA LEU A 169 -41.81 5.13 -12.16
C LEU A 169 -42.93 6.08 -11.72
N GLU A 170 -43.57 6.78 -12.66
CA GLU A 170 -44.78 7.58 -12.40
C GLU A 170 -45.91 6.74 -11.79
N ALA A 171 -46.25 5.61 -12.41
CA ALA A 171 -47.26 4.68 -11.89
C ALA A 171 -46.88 4.07 -10.52
N ALA A 172 -45.59 3.86 -10.25
CA ALA A 172 -45.13 3.37 -8.94
C ALA A 172 -45.27 4.43 -7.84
N ARG A 173 -45.07 5.72 -8.17
CA ARG A 173 -45.34 6.83 -7.25
C ARG A 173 -46.84 6.95 -6.95
N GLU A 174 -47.69 6.83 -7.97
CA GLU A 174 -49.15 6.83 -7.79
C GLU A 174 -49.63 5.69 -6.88
N ARG A 175 -49.00 4.51 -6.99
CA ARG A 175 -49.28 3.35 -6.13
C ARG A 175 -48.70 3.46 -4.72
N GLY A 176 -47.86 4.47 -4.44
CA GLY A 176 -47.17 4.62 -3.16
C GLY A 176 -46.10 3.55 -2.87
N THR A 177 -45.73 2.73 -3.86
CA THR A 177 -44.67 1.72 -3.69
C THR A 177 -43.26 2.31 -3.79
N ARG A 178 -43.15 3.54 -4.31
CA ARG A 178 -41.92 4.30 -4.44
C ARG A 178 -42.19 5.75 -4.02
N THR A 179 -41.51 6.23 -2.98
CA THR A 179 -41.61 7.60 -2.44
C THR A 179 -40.51 8.48 -2.97
#